data_AF-A0AA86UAF6-F1
#
_entry.id   AF-A0AA86UAF6-F1
#
_cell.length_a   1.000
_cell.length_b   1.000
_cell.length_c   1.000
_cell.angle_alpha   90.00
_cell.angle_beta   90.00
_cell.angle_gamma   90.00
#
_symmetry.space_group_name_H-M   'P 1'
#
loop_
_entity.id
_entity.type
_entity.pdbx_description
1 polymer ?
#
loop_
_entity_poly.entity_id
_entity_poly.type
_entity_poly.pdbx_seq_one_letter_code
_entity_poly.pdbx_strand_id
1 'polypeptide(L)'
;MNKLIAVEACRCLSVISDMISTLEQLQYVTSVLQSRVDFDATFGKSLADRLRECIRTRQQLESAIQDQNVMKAGGFRSRQTRLEKRIAEATTKFTKEIHELTMIFSQSTDFLDKVKLNVNNLAELLPQGYVQVGGQGGKSVASGSVAQDGQGQSTTAGQHVHFSSIKELIETLQHMYQVVHTNMNTSVQQEQNKKQHISLLSNSEQNMRNLVSTYQRDEKNMLEQIEVEENQLQDQIKTIIDQLQQNGQFAEDTTNSAFQTVSQNEQQNNDQFLKKNQEFALLVQDHSRKLNENVKKALEGAKEMQKQRRRFYLGIRDDMKKLDAECNKLDEDIYRLKYEINLSNERIGVLNKEIEVYNADKQVRDNAEKGVADIQRRHEEYWDLKDLMSALEQEVIKR
;
A
#
# COMPACT_ATOMS: atom_id res chain seq x y z
N MET A 1 6.14 4.20 -10.50
CA MET A 1 7.05 4.52 -9.38
C MET A 1 7.54 3.27 -8.63
N ASN A 2 6.65 2.37 -8.15
CA ASN A 2 7.06 1.19 -7.36
C ASN A 2 8.00 0.18 -8.04
N LYS A 3 7.93 0.00 -9.37
CA LYS A 3 8.87 -0.88 -10.09
C LYS A 3 10.32 -0.39 -10.04
N LEU A 4 10.53 0.93 -10.04
CA LEU A 4 11.88 1.51 -10.02
C LEU A 4 12.53 1.35 -8.64
N ILE A 5 11.73 1.54 -7.58
CA ILE A 5 12.17 1.36 -6.18
C ILE A 5 12.54 -0.11 -5.91
N ALA A 6 11.74 -1.06 -6.42
CA ALA A 6 12.03 -2.48 -6.27
C ALA A 6 13.32 -2.89 -7.02
N VAL A 7 13.53 -2.39 -8.25
CA VAL A 7 14.76 -2.67 -9.02
C VAL A 7 15.98 -2.11 -8.31
N GLU A 8 15.91 -0.88 -7.79
CA GLU A 8 17.02 -0.27 -7.06
C GLU A 8 17.28 -0.97 -5.72
N ALA A 9 16.23 -1.38 -5.01
CA ALA A 9 16.37 -2.18 -3.78
C ALA A 9 17.05 -3.53 -4.04
N CYS A 10 16.70 -4.23 -5.12
CA CYS A 10 17.38 -5.46 -5.53
C CYS A 10 18.85 -5.21 -5.89
N ARG A 11 19.17 -4.09 -6.54
CA ARG A 11 20.55 -3.70 -6.87
C ARG A 11 21.36 -3.43 -5.59
N CYS A 12 20.80 -2.69 -4.64
CA CYS A 12 21.41 -2.43 -3.34
C CYS A 12 21.63 -3.72 -2.54
N LEU A 13 20.66 -4.64 -2.53
CA LEU A 13 20.81 -5.95 -1.87
C LEU A 13 21.94 -6.77 -2.49
N SER A 14 22.07 -6.77 -3.83
CA SER A 14 23.17 -7.43 -4.54
C SER A 14 24.52 -6.85 -4.13
N VAL A 15 24.66 -5.52 -4.15
CA VAL A 15 25.91 -4.85 -3.77
C VAL A 15 26.29 -5.14 -2.32
N ILE A 16 25.33 -5.09 -1.39
CA ILE A 16 25.57 -5.42 0.02
C ILE A 16 26.01 -6.89 0.17
N SER A 17 25.39 -7.81 -0.57
CA SER A 17 25.76 -9.23 -0.58
C SER A 17 27.19 -9.44 -1.09
N ASP A 18 27.55 -8.80 -2.21
CA ASP A 18 28.89 -8.89 -2.81
C ASP A 18 29.97 -8.33 -1.87
N MET A 19 29.66 -7.22 -1.17
CA MET A 19 30.53 -6.63 -0.15
C MET A 19 30.71 -7.56 1.05
N ILE A 20 29.65 -8.20 1.55
CA ILE A 20 29.74 -9.19 2.62
C ILE A 20 30.65 -10.35 2.20
N SER A 21 30.43 -10.93 1.02
CA SER A 21 31.22 -12.07 0.53
C SER A 21 32.70 -11.71 0.34
N THR A 22 33.01 -10.50 -0.11
CA THR A 22 34.40 -10.03 -0.27
C THR A 22 35.08 -9.83 1.09
N LEU A 23 34.37 -9.25 2.07
CA LEU A 23 34.89 -9.03 3.42
C LEU A 23 35.10 -10.34 4.18
N GLU A 24 34.19 -11.31 4.01
CA GLU A 24 34.34 -12.66 4.58
C GLU A 24 35.61 -13.33 4.05
N GLN A 25 35.89 -13.25 2.75
CA GLN A 25 37.12 -13.80 2.16
C GLN A 25 38.39 -13.13 2.72
N LEU A 26 38.41 -11.80 2.82
CA LEU A 26 39.54 -11.05 3.38
C LEU A 26 39.85 -11.41 4.84
N GLN A 27 38.82 -11.74 5.63
CA GLN A 27 38.98 -12.09 7.04
C GLN A 27 39.89 -13.31 7.26
N TYR A 28 39.91 -14.24 6.31
CA TYR A 28 40.71 -15.47 6.38
C TYR A 28 42.14 -15.31 5.84
N VAL A 29 42.50 -14.15 5.29
CA VAL A 29 43.88 -13.86 4.85
C VAL A 29 44.75 -13.52 6.06
N THR A 30 45.18 -14.56 6.78
CA THR A 30 46.00 -14.47 7.98
C THR A 30 47.33 -15.22 7.82
N SER A 31 48.29 -14.94 8.69
CA SER A 31 49.57 -15.66 8.73
C SER A 31 49.42 -17.16 9.01
N VAL A 32 48.35 -17.56 9.70
CA VAL A 32 48.01 -18.96 9.96
C VAL A 32 47.60 -19.66 8.66
N LEU A 33 46.97 -18.95 7.72
CA LEU A 33 46.61 -19.51 6.42
C LEU A 33 47.86 -19.98 5.65
N GLN A 34 48.95 -19.21 5.70
CA GLN A 34 50.21 -19.53 5.01
C GLN A 34 50.87 -20.81 5.52
N SER A 35 50.65 -21.20 6.78
CA SER A 35 51.21 -22.43 7.35
C SER A 35 50.33 -23.66 7.14
N ARG A 36 49.09 -23.47 6.68
CA ARG A 36 48.08 -24.53 6.56
C ARG A 36 47.73 -24.90 5.12
N VAL A 37 47.92 -23.98 4.17
CA VAL A 37 47.56 -24.18 2.76
C VAL A 37 48.77 -23.92 1.88
N ASP A 38 49.02 -24.83 0.93
CA ASP A 38 50.01 -24.60 -0.12
C ASP A 38 49.45 -23.61 -1.17
N PHE A 39 49.85 -22.35 -1.07
CA PHE A 39 49.28 -21.30 -1.90
C PHE A 39 49.51 -21.50 -3.40
N ASP A 40 50.68 -22.01 -3.80
CA ASP A 40 51.00 -22.16 -5.23
C ASP A 40 50.15 -23.28 -5.85
N ALA A 41 49.94 -24.37 -5.11
CA ALA A 41 49.11 -25.49 -5.55
C ALA A 41 47.61 -25.16 -5.51
N THR A 42 47.14 -24.40 -4.51
CA THR A 42 45.70 -24.17 -4.29
C THR A 42 45.15 -22.95 -5.04
N PHE A 43 45.91 -21.86 -5.12
CA PHE A 43 45.43 -20.56 -5.66
C PHE A 43 46.14 -20.11 -6.94
N GLY A 44 47.24 -20.78 -7.31
CA GLY A 44 48.08 -20.40 -8.43
C GLY A 44 49.02 -19.23 -8.10
N LYS A 45 50.15 -19.17 -8.81
CA LYS A 45 51.29 -18.30 -8.48
C LYS A 45 50.94 -16.81 -8.32
N SER A 46 50.08 -16.28 -9.19
CA SER A 46 49.70 -14.86 -9.16
C SER A 46 48.94 -14.46 -7.88
N LEU A 47 47.98 -15.28 -7.43
CA LEU A 47 47.22 -15.01 -6.21
C LEU A 47 48.05 -15.38 -4.96
N ALA A 48 48.82 -16.46 -5.04
CA ALA A 48 49.75 -16.88 -3.99
C ALA A 48 50.75 -15.77 -3.62
N ASP A 49 51.37 -15.12 -4.60
CA ASP A 49 52.33 -14.05 -4.36
C ASP A 49 51.67 -12.82 -3.71
N ARG A 50 50.42 -12.49 -4.09
CA ARG A 50 49.65 -11.41 -3.47
C ARG A 50 49.20 -11.72 -2.05
N LEU A 51 48.77 -12.95 -1.77
CA LEU A 51 48.43 -13.40 -0.42
C LEU A 51 49.66 -13.33 0.50
N ARG A 52 50.83 -13.78 0.02
CA ARG A 52 52.10 -13.69 0.76
C ARG A 52 52.48 -12.24 1.06
N GLU A 53 52.38 -11.35 0.07
CA GLU A 53 52.73 -9.94 0.23
C GLU A 53 51.77 -9.23 1.20
N CYS A 54 50.47 -9.51 1.14
CA CYS A 54 49.49 -9.01 2.10
C CYS A 54 49.74 -9.52 3.51
N ILE A 55 50.03 -10.82 3.69
CA ILE A 55 50.35 -11.39 5.01
C ILE A 55 51.64 -10.76 5.58
N ARG A 56 52.65 -10.56 4.72
CA ARG A 56 53.93 -9.94 5.11
C ARG A 56 53.76 -8.49 5.55
N THR A 57 53.02 -7.68 4.79
CA THR A 57 52.75 -6.28 5.15
C THR A 57 51.87 -6.17 6.39
N ARG A 58 50.91 -7.08 6.56
CA ARG A 58 50.11 -7.22 7.81
C ARG A 58 50.98 -7.49 9.03
N GLN A 59 51.89 -8.47 8.96
CA GLN A 59 52.81 -8.78 10.06
C GLN A 59 53.75 -7.61 10.40
N GLN A 60 54.20 -6.85 9.39
CA GLN A 60 55.00 -5.64 9.59
C GLN A 60 54.23 -4.55 10.32
N LEU A 61 52.94 -4.36 9.98
CA LEU A 61 52.06 -3.42 10.65
C LEU A 61 51.75 -3.85 12.09
N GLU A 62 51.39 -5.12 12.30
CA GLU A 62 51.13 -5.69 13.64
C GLU A 62 52.37 -5.58 14.55
N SER A 63 53.57 -5.86 14.03
CA SER A 63 54.84 -5.66 14.75
C SER A 63 55.09 -4.19 15.09
N ALA A 64 54.85 -3.25 14.17
CA ALA A 64 55.03 -1.82 14.43
C ALA A 64 54.03 -1.28 15.47
N ILE A 65 52.79 -1.79 15.48
CA ILE A 65 51.77 -1.46 16.50
C ILE A 65 52.14 -2.07 17.86
N GLN A 66 52.64 -3.31 17.89
CA GLN A 66 53.10 -3.93 19.13
C GLN A 66 54.29 -3.17 19.73
N ASP A 67 55.26 -2.76 18.90
CA ASP A 67 56.37 -1.89 19.29
C ASP A 67 55.83 -0.57 19.90
N GLN A 68 54.72 -0.02 19.38
CA GLN A 68 54.09 1.20 19.89
C GLN A 68 53.47 1.00 21.27
N ASN A 69 52.80 -0.12 21.48
CA ASN A 69 52.18 -0.45 22.76
C ASN A 69 53.23 -0.67 23.85
N VAL A 70 54.32 -1.38 23.53
CA VAL A 70 55.47 -1.56 24.44
C VAL A 70 56.13 -0.22 24.75
N MET A 71 56.27 0.66 23.74
CA MET A 71 56.82 2.00 23.92
C MET A 71 55.94 2.93 24.78
N LYS A 72 54.61 2.88 24.61
CA LYS A 72 53.65 3.61 25.44
C LYS A 72 53.72 3.17 26.90
N ALA A 73 53.89 1.87 27.16
CA ALA A 73 54.08 1.33 28.50
C ALA A 73 55.44 1.72 29.11
N GLY A 74 56.49 1.90 28.29
CA GLY A 74 57.85 2.23 28.75
C GLY A 74 58.22 3.73 28.82
N GLY A 75 57.35 4.64 28.36
CA GLY A 75 57.54 6.10 28.53
C GLY A 75 58.59 6.78 27.62
N PHE A 76 59.09 6.13 26.57
CA PHE A 76 60.16 6.65 25.71
C PHE A 76 59.65 7.57 24.59
N ARG A 77 59.48 8.88 24.86
CA ARG A 77 59.02 9.88 23.87
C ARG A 77 59.99 10.10 22.69
N SER A 78 61.30 9.90 22.87
CA SER A 78 62.33 10.24 21.85
C SER A 78 62.31 9.34 20.60
N ARG A 79 61.67 8.18 20.66
CA ARG A 79 61.54 7.24 19.52
C ARG A 79 60.13 7.23 18.91
N GLN A 80 59.19 8.01 19.47
CA GLN A 80 57.78 8.00 19.11
C GLN A 80 57.55 8.43 17.66
N THR A 81 58.15 9.55 17.22
CA THR A 81 57.98 10.09 15.86
C THR A 81 58.51 9.14 14.78
N ARG A 82 59.62 8.44 15.05
CA ARG A 82 60.19 7.44 14.11
C ARG A 82 59.27 6.22 13.99
N LEU A 83 58.64 5.82 15.09
CA LEU A 83 57.72 4.70 15.11
C LEU A 83 56.38 5.07 14.43
N GLU A 84 55.85 6.26 14.69
CA GLU A 84 54.66 6.80 14.01
C GLU A 84 54.86 6.85 12.50
N LYS A 85 56.04 7.29 12.02
CA LYS A 85 56.39 7.25 10.59
C LYS A 85 56.43 5.82 10.05
N ARG A 86 57.02 4.87 10.79
CA ARG A 86 57.06 3.45 10.40
C ARG A 86 55.66 2.82 10.35
N ILE A 87 54.78 3.19 11.28
CA ILE A 87 53.36 2.75 11.29
C ILE A 87 52.64 3.34 10.08
N ALA A 88 52.77 4.63 9.80
CA ALA A 88 52.12 5.27 8.65
C ALA A 88 52.57 4.63 7.31
N GLU A 89 53.86 4.37 7.14
CA GLU A 89 54.40 3.68 5.96
C GLU A 89 53.90 2.23 5.84
N ALA A 90 53.86 1.50 6.97
CA ALA A 90 53.33 0.13 7.00
C ALA A 90 51.83 0.08 6.72
N THR A 91 51.05 1.02 7.27
CA THR A 91 49.61 1.18 7.01
C THR A 91 49.37 1.46 5.54
N THR A 92 50.12 2.39 4.92
CA THR A 92 49.95 2.73 3.50
C THR A 92 50.20 1.52 2.59
N LYS A 93 51.25 0.74 2.87
CA LYS A 93 51.56 -0.49 2.12
C LYS A 93 50.49 -1.57 2.33
N PHE A 94 50.06 -1.78 3.56
CA PHE A 94 49.03 -2.75 3.88
C PHE A 94 47.68 -2.39 3.25
N THR A 95 47.27 -1.12 3.30
CA THR A 95 46.05 -0.62 2.66
C THR A 95 46.09 -0.84 1.14
N LYS A 96 47.25 -0.63 0.50
CA LYS A 96 47.41 -0.90 -0.93
C LYS A 96 47.21 -2.38 -1.26
N GLU A 97 47.88 -3.29 -0.54
CA GLU A 97 47.75 -4.74 -0.79
C GLU A 97 46.33 -5.26 -0.48
N ILE A 98 45.68 -4.75 0.58
CA ILE A 98 44.28 -5.05 0.89
C ILE A 98 43.36 -4.58 -0.24
N HIS A 99 43.58 -3.38 -0.79
CA HIS A 99 42.78 -2.87 -1.90
C HIS A 99 42.92 -3.76 -3.15
N GLU A 100 44.15 -4.16 -3.49
CA GLU A 100 44.42 -5.05 -4.63
C GLU A 100 43.80 -6.44 -4.43
N LEU A 101 43.84 -7.02 -3.22
CA LEU A 101 43.13 -8.26 -2.90
C LEU A 101 41.61 -8.12 -2.92
N THR A 102 41.07 -6.99 -2.47
CA THR A 102 39.63 -6.69 -2.54
C THR A 102 39.14 -6.71 -3.97
N MET A 103 39.90 -6.11 -4.91
CA MET A 103 39.57 -6.14 -6.33
C MET A 103 39.55 -7.57 -6.87
N ILE A 104 40.50 -8.42 -6.46
CA ILE A 104 40.54 -9.83 -6.89
C ILE A 104 39.36 -10.63 -6.32
N PHE A 105 39.08 -10.50 -5.03
CA PHE A 105 37.98 -11.23 -4.37
C PHE A 105 36.59 -10.76 -4.80
N SER A 106 36.43 -9.51 -5.22
CA SER A 106 35.18 -9.05 -5.83
C SER A 106 34.86 -9.74 -7.17
N GLN A 107 35.86 -10.35 -7.81
CA GLN A 107 35.75 -11.04 -9.09
C GLN A 107 35.78 -12.58 -8.96
N SER A 108 36.17 -13.09 -7.79
CA SER A 108 36.38 -14.53 -7.54
C SER A 108 35.73 -14.96 -6.23
N THR A 109 34.81 -15.91 -6.28
CA THR A 109 34.10 -16.44 -5.09
C THR A 109 34.66 -17.77 -4.58
N ASP A 110 35.60 -18.36 -5.33
CA ASP A 110 36.12 -19.70 -5.09
C ASP A 110 37.20 -19.77 -4.00
N PHE A 111 37.73 -18.63 -3.55
CA PHE A 111 38.79 -18.55 -2.56
C PHE A 111 38.38 -19.25 -1.25
N LEU A 112 37.21 -18.91 -0.69
CA LEU A 112 36.76 -19.45 0.58
C LEU A 112 36.47 -20.97 0.49
N ASP A 113 35.95 -21.42 -0.64
CA ASP A 113 35.67 -22.84 -0.88
C ASP A 113 36.96 -23.64 -1.02
N LYS A 114 37.97 -23.10 -1.71
CA LYS A 114 39.32 -23.66 -1.76
C LYS A 114 39.98 -23.72 -0.38
N VAL A 115 39.79 -22.70 0.46
CA VAL A 115 40.29 -22.71 1.85
C VAL A 115 39.60 -23.82 2.67
N LYS A 116 38.26 -23.94 2.58
CA LYS A 116 37.48 -24.98 3.27
C LYS A 116 37.91 -26.40 2.92
N LEU A 117 38.29 -26.64 1.66
CA LEU A 117 38.75 -27.95 1.20
C LEU A 117 40.13 -28.33 1.75
N ASN A 118 40.95 -27.35 2.12
CA ASN A 118 42.31 -27.56 2.60
C ASN A 118 42.46 -27.39 4.12
N VAL A 119 41.44 -26.87 4.81
CA VAL A 119 41.48 -26.61 6.25
C VAL A 119 40.23 -27.16 6.95
N ASN A 120 40.45 -28.10 7.89
CA ASN A 120 39.37 -28.80 8.60
C ASN A 120 38.55 -27.89 9.54
N ASN A 121 39.13 -26.78 10.03
CA ASN A 121 38.46 -25.84 10.92
C ASN A 121 38.79 -24.38 10.55
N LEU A 122 37.85 -23.72 9.87
CA LEU A 122 37.97 -22.31 9.46
C LEU A 122 38.16 -21.35 10.64
N ALA A 123 37.63 -21.69 11.82
CA ALA A 123 37.70 -20.82 13.00
C ALA A 123 39.14 -20.65 13.51
N GLU A 124 40.02 -21.60 13.21
CA GLU A 124 41.45 -21.56 13.58
C GLU A 124 42.28 -20.59 12.72
N LEU A 125 41.75 -20.21 11.56
CA LEU A 125 42.40 -19.27 10.64
C LEU A 125 42.10 -17.81 11.00
N LEU A 126 41.02 -17.57 11.73
CA LEU A 126 40.66 -16.24 12.19
C LEU A 126 41.67 -15.77 13.24
N PRO A 127 42.01 -14.47 13.30
CA PRO A 127 42.86 -13.94 14.35
C PRO A 127 42.22 -14.30 15.69
N GLN A 128 42.88 -15.12 16.51
CA GLN A 128 42.48 -15.27 17.90
C GLN A 128 42.61 -13.90 18.51
N GLY A 129 41.47 -13.28 18.86
CA GLY A 129 41.44 -11.95 19.45
C GLY A 129 42.50 -11.91 20.54
N TYR A 130 43.43 -10.94 20.43
CA TYR A 130 44.60 -10.84 21.29
C TYR A 130 44.22 -11.19 22.73
N VAL A 131 44.62 -12.39 23.16
CA VAL A 131 44.58 -12.74 24.57
C VAL A 131 45.43 -11.68 25.25
N GLN A 132 44.79 -10.99 26.19
CA GLN A 132 45.33 -9.91 26.99
C GLN A 132 46.49 -10.48 27.82
N VAL A 133 47.73 -10.44 27.29
CA VAL A 133 48.92 -10.89 28.01
C VAL A 133 49.60 -9.68 28.67
N GLY A 134 49.49 -9.61 30.01
CA GLY A 134 50.27 -8.75 30.89
C GLY A 134 49.41 -7.74 31.68
N GLY A 135 49.17 -7.85 32.99
CA GLY A 135 49.88 -8.65 33.99
C GLY A 135 49.06 -8.98 35.24
N GLN A 136 49.64 -9.89 36.03
CA GLN A 136 49.14 -10.41 37.29
C GLN A 136 48.74 -9.31 38.27
N GLY A 137 47.52 -9.43 38.79
CA GLY A 137 46.98 -8.67 39.90
C GLY A 137 45.52 -9.03 40.05
N GLY A 138 45.24 -10.16 40.70
CA GLY A 138 43.91 -10.76 40.77
C GLY A 138 42.83 -9.79 41.25
N LYS A 139 41.75 -9.69 40.47
CA LYS A 139 40.37 -9.59 40.93
C LYS A 139 39.45 -9.91 39.75
N SER A 140 38.39 -10.63 40.09
CA SER A 140 37.52 -11.39 39.22
C SER A 140 36.89 -10.63 38.06
N VAL A 141 36.66 -11.39 37.00
CA VAL A 141 35.66 -11.15 35.96
C VAL A 141 34.34 -10.73 36.60
N ALA A 142 33.91 -9.50 36.32
CA ALA A 142 32.52 -9.10 36.46
C ALA A 142 32.03 -8.73 35.07
N SER A 143 31.24 -9.63 34.48
CA SER A 143 30.33 -9.32 33.39
C SER A 143 29.45 -8.15 33.81
N GLY A 144 29.73 -6.97 33.29
CA GLY A 144 28.87 -5.79 33.44
C GLY A 144 27.74 -5.84 32.42
N SER A 145 26.76 -6.70 32.65
CA SER A 145 25.42 -6.52 32.10
C SER A 145 24.89 -5.20 32.65
N VAL A 146 24.67 -4.21 31.79
CA VAL A 146 23.75 -3.11 32.06
C VAL A 146 22.65 -3.21 31.02
N ALA A 147 21.54 -3.82 31.45
CA ALA A 147 20.27 -3.72 30.76
C ALA A 147 19.75 -2.28 30.84
N GLN A 148 19.19 -1.84 29.71
CA GLN A 148 18.04 -0.94 29.55
C GLN A 148 17.76 0.10 30.66
N ASP A 149 17.80 1.38 30.28
CA ASP A 149 16.56 2.07 29.90
C ASP A 149 16.80 3.44 29.26
N GLY A 150 16.00 3.74 28.23
CA GLY A 150 15.37 5.05 28.08
C GLY A 150 16.15 6.20 27.41
N GLN A 151 15.80 6.43 26.15
CA GLN A 151 15.63 7.75 25.53
C GLN A 151 16.87 8.60 25.24
N GLY A 152 17.16 8.70 23.94
CA GLY A 152 18.04 9.71 23.37
C GLY A 152 18.61 9.29 22.03
N GLN A 153 17.76 8.91 21.06
CA GLN A 153 18.20 8.80 19.67
C GLN A 153 18.52 10.21 19.15
N SER A 154 19.72 10.69 19.44
CA SER A 154 20.37 11.71 18.64
C SER A 154 20.71 11.07 17.30
N THR A 155 19.87 11.34 16.31
CA THR A 155 20.24 11.31 14.90
C THR A 155 21.27 12.41 14.65
N THR A 156 22.55 12.10 14.85
CA THR A 156 23.66 12.90 14.34
C THR A 156 24.19 12.20 13.10
N ALA A 157 23.68 12.61 11.94
CA ALA A 157 24.30 12.30 10.67
C ALA A 157 25.69 12.93 10.62
N GLY A 158 26.71 12.13 10.30
CA GLY A 158 28.07 12.64 10.03
C GLY A 158 29.19 12.11 10.92
N GLN A 159 28.96 11.16 11.82
CA GLN A 159 30.08 10.39 12.38
C GLN A 159 30.52 9.34 11.38
N HIS A 160 31.76 9.43 10.89
CA HIS A 160 32.45 8.30 10.29
C HIS A 160 32.30 7.11 11.23
N VAL A 161 31.47 6.13 10.84
CA VAL A 161 31.32 4.89 11.59
C VAL A 161 32.63 4.15 11.45
N HIS A 162 33.52 4.37 12.41
CA HIS A 162 34.74 3.60 12.53
C HIS A 162 34.35 2.19 12.98
N PHE A 163 34.31 1.25 12.04
CA PHE A 163 34.18 -0.17 12.35
C PHE A 163 35.47 -0.61 13.05
N SER A 164 35.35 -1.18 14.25
CA SER A 164 36.53 -1.59 15.02
C SER A 164 37.09 -2.93 14.52
N SER A 165 36.29 -3.69 13.76
CA SER A 165 36.73 -4.91 13.06
C SER A 165 35.94 -5.20 11.78
N ILE A 166 36.52 -6.03 10.90
CA ILE A 166 35.85 -6.56 9.69
C ILE A 166 34.57 -7.33 10.07
N LYS A 167 34.55 -7.98 11.24
CA LYS A 167 33.39 -8.72 11.73
C LYS A 167 32.19 -7.81 12.03
N GLU A 168 32.42 -6.68 12.70
CA GLU A 168 31.37 -5.68 12.98
C GLU A 168 30.81 -5.06 11.70
N LEU A 169 31.67 -4.84 10.70
CA LEU A 169 31.24 -4.37 9.39
C LEU A 169 30.34 -5.39 8.68
N ILE A 170 30.71 -6.67 8.71
CA ILE A 170 29.89 -7.76 8.15
C ILE A 170 28.53 -7.83 8.83
N GLU A 171 28.48 -7.80 10.17
CA GLU A 171 27.23 -7.85 10.96
C GLU A 171 26.31 -6.66 10.65
N THR A 172 26.89 -5.46 10.48
CA THR A 172 26.14 -4.25 10.13
C THR A 172 25.57 -4.35 8.71
N LEU A 173 26.36 -4.83 7.74
CA LEU A 173 25.91 -5.05 6.37
C LEU A 173 24.80 -6.11 6.30
N GLN A 174 24.91 -7.20 7.07
CA GLN A 174 23.87 -8.23 7.17
C GLN A 174 22.56 -7.68 7.75
N HIS A 175 22.64 -6.84 8.77
CA HIS A 175 21.47 -6.15 9.32
C HIS A 175 20.83 -5.23 8.27
N MET A 176 21.61 -4.42 7.54
CA MET A 176 21.08 -3.57 6.46
C MET A 176 20.43 -4.39 5.35
N TYR A 177 21.02 -5.52 4.96
CA TYR A 177 20.44 -6.45 4.00
C TYR A 177 19.05 -6.94 4.47
N GLN A 178 18.93 -7.36 5.73
CA GLN A 178 17.67 -7.84 6.30
C GLN A 178 16.58 -6.76 6.34
N VAL A 179 16.94 -5.53 6.72
CA VAL A 179 16.00 -4.40 6.78
C VAL A 179 15.45 -4.07 5.39
N VAL A 180 16.33 -3.94 4.39
CA VAL A 180 15.92 -3.62 3.01
C VAL A 180 15.07 -4.75 2.42
N HIS A 181 15.45 -6.01 2.65
CA HIS A 181 14.70 -7.17 2.19
C HIS A 181 13.29 -7.24 2.82
N THR A 182 13.17 -6.99 4.12
CA THR A 182 11.87 -7.02 4.83
C THR A 182 10.94 -5.92 4.34
N ASN A 183 11.45 -4.69 4.22
CA ASN A 183 10.67 -3.55 3.72
C ASN A 183 10.18 -3.75 2.28
N MET A 184 10.99 -4.35 1.41
CA MET A 184 10.59 -4.70 0.04
C MET A 184 9.40 -5.66 0.03
N ASN A 185 9.45 -6.72 0.83
CA ASN A 185 8.39 -7.72 0.90
C ASN A 185 7.08 -7.16 1.45
N THR A 186 7.13 -6.34 2.50
CA THR A 186 5.95 -5.65 3.04
C THR A 186 5.30 -4.73 2.00
N SER A 187 6.10 -4.01 1.21
CA SER A 187 5.61 -3.13 0.15
C SER A 187 4.89 -3.91 -0.97
N VAL A 188 5.45 -5.03 -1.40
CA VAL A 188 4.84 -5.92 -2.40
C VAL A 188 3.48 -6.45 -1.93
N GLN A 189 3.40 -6.87 -0.67
CA GLN A 189 2.17 -7.39 -0.08
C GLN A 189 1.07 -6.33 0.02
N GLN A 190 1.42 -5.10 0.42
CA GLN A 190 0.48 -3.97 0.43
C GLN A 190 -0.06 -3.65 -0.97
N GLU A 191 0.78 -3.73 -2.00
CA GLU A 191 0.36 -3.50 -3.39
C GLU A 191 -0.61 -4.58 -3.88
N GLN A 192 -0.38 -5.85 -3.53
CA GLN A 192 -1.30 -6.94 -3.85
C GLN A 192 -2.67 -6.75 -3.17
N ASN A 193 -2.68 -6.36 -1.89
CA ASN A 193 -3.90 -6.07 -1.16
C ASN A 193 -4.67 -4.89 -1.80
N LYS A 194 -3.98 -3.82 -2.20
CA LYS A 194 -4.61 -2.69 -2.92
C LYS A 194 -5.28 -3.14 -4.21
N LYS A 195 -4.62 -3.98 -5.02
CA LYS A 195 -5.21 -4.53 -6.25
C LYS A 195 -6.47 -5.35 -5.98
N GLN A 196 -6.46 -6.18 -4.92
CA GLN A 196 -7.64 -6.93 -4.50
C GLN A 196 -8.79 -5.99 -4.09
N HIS A 197 -8.52 -4.96 -3.28
CA HIS A 197 -9.53 -3.98 -2.89
C HIS A 197 -10.11 -3.22 -4.08
N ILE A 198 -9.28 -2.80 -5.05
CA ILE A 198 -9.76 -2.15 -6.28
C ILE A 198 -10.67 -3.09 -7.08
N SER A 199 -10.31 -4.37 -7.19
CA SER A 199 -11.16 -5.36 -7.87
C SER A 199 -12.50 -5.56 -7.16
N LEU A 200 -12.51 -5.62 -5.83
CA LEU A 200 -13.74 -5.71 -5.04
C LEU A 200 -14.62 -4.47 -5.22
N LEU A 201 -14.02 -3.28 -5.23
CA LEU A 201 -14.73 -2.02 -5.44
C LEU A 201 -15.36 -1.97 -6.84
N SER A 202 -14.60 -2.34 -7.88
CA SER A 202 -15.09 -2.39 -9.26
C SER A 202 -16.26 -3.36 -9.42
N ASN A 203 -16.19 -4.53 -8.77
CA ASN A 203 -17.29 -5.50 -8.79
C ASN A 203 -18.53 -4.96 -8.06
N SER A 204 -18.34 -4.25 -6.95
CA SER A 204 -19.42 -3.59 -6.20
C SER A 204 -20.10 -2.49 -7.04
N GLU A 205 -19.33 -1.63 -7.70
CA GLU A 205 -19.86 -0.60 -8.60
C GLU A 205 -20.66 -1.21 -9.75
N GLN A 206 -20.17 -2.30 -10.33
CA GLN A 206 -20.88 -3.00 -11.40
C GLN A 206 -22.19 -3.62 -10.90
N ASN A 207 -22.19 -4.21 -9.70
CA ASN A 207 -23.41 -4.73 -9.07
C ASN A 207 -24.43 -3.62 -8.80
N MET A 208 -23.99 -2.45 -8.29
CA MET A 208 -24.88 -1.31 -8.07
C MET A 208 -25.47 -0.79 -9.40
N ARG A 209 -24.69 -0.71 -10.47
CA ARG A 209 -25.20 -0.33 -11.79
C ARG A 209 -26.24 -1.32 -12.31
N ASN A 210 -26.00 -2.62 -12.14
CA ASN A 210 -26.97 -3.66 -12.51
C ASN A 210 -28.27 -3.52 -11.70
N LEU A 211 -28.16 -3.25 -10.39
CA LEU A 211 -29.31 -3.07 -9.52
C LEU A 211 -30.14 -1.83 -9.91
N VAL A 212 -29.49 -0.69 -10.17
CA VAL A 212 -30.16 0.52 -10.68
C VAL A 212 -30.89 0.25 -11.99
N SER A 213 -30.27 -0.48 -12.93
CA SER A 213 -30.92 -0.83 -14.20
C SER A 213 -32.14 -1.75 -14.01
N THR A 214 -32.12 -2.59 -12.97
CA THR A 214 -33.24 -3.48 -12.62
C THR A 214 -34.39 -2.65 -12.04
N TYR A 215 -34.11 -1.76 -11.08
CA TYR A 215 -35.13 -0.88 -10.52
C TYR A 215 -35.77 0.05 -11.55
N GLN A 216 -34.99 0.61 -12.48
CA GLN A 216 -35.54 1.41 -13.57
C GLN A 216 -36.49 0.61 -14.48
N ARG A 217 -36.19 -0.67 -14.70
CA ARG A 217 -37.06 -1.56 -15.47
C ARG A 217 -38.34 -1.88 -14.70
N ASP A 218 -38.23 -2.17 -13.41
CA ASP A 218 -39.38 -2.47 -12.56
C ASP A 218 -40.30 -1.26 -12.39
N GLU A 219 -39.73 -0.06 -12.25
CA GLU A 219 -40.47 1.21 -12.26
C GLU A 219 -41.24 1.39 -13.57
N LYS A 220 -40.59 1.17 -14.71
CA LYS A 220 -41.24 1.26 -16.02
C LYS A 220 -42.40 0.26 -16.15
N ASN A 221 -42.18 -1.00 -15.75
CA ASN A 221 -43.22 -2.03 -15.80
C ASN A 221 -44.42 -1.69 -14.90
N MET A 222 -44.16 -1.14 -13.71
CA MET A 222 -45.20 -0.67 -12.79
C MET A 222 -46.00 0.49 -13.37
N LEU A 223 -45.34 1.47 -13.99
CA LEU A 223 -46.02 2.58 -14.66
C LEU A 223 -46.89 2.11 -15.82
N GLU A 224 -46.39 1.19 -16.64
CA GLU A 224 -47.17 0.57 -17.73
C GLU A 224 -48.39 -0.20 -17.19
N GLN A 225 -48.26 -0.93 -16.06
CA GLN A 225 -49.39 -1.61 -15.41
C GLN A 225 -50.44 -0.63 -14.89
N ILE A 226 -50.01 0.45 -14.23
CA ILE A 226 -50.91 1.50 -13.74
C ILE A 226 -51.68 2.12 -14.90
N GLU A 227 -51.02 2.44 -16.01
CA GLU A 227 -51.66 3.03 -17.19
C GLU A 227 -52.72 2.07 -17.80
N VAL A 228 -52.41 0.77 -17.89
CA VAL A 228 -53.36 -0.23 -18.37
C VAL A 228 -54.57 -0.35 -17.43
N GLU A 229 -54.35 -0.38 -16.12
CA GLU A 229 -55.44 -0.44 -15.13
C GLU A 229 -56.31 0.83 -15.15
N GLU A 230 -55.70 2.01 -15.26
CA GLU A 230 -56.45 3.28 -15.38
C GLU A 230 -57.33 3.31 -16.63
N ASN A 231 -56.81 2.86 -17.78
CA ASN A 231 -57.58 2.77 -19.02
C ASN A 231 -58.74 1.77 -18.89
N GLN A 232 -58.51 0.60 -18.30
CA GLN A 232 -59.58 -0.38 -18.04
C GLN A 232 -60.67 0.16 -17.11
N LEU A 233 -60.28 0.88 -16.05
CA LEU A 233 -61.22 1.51 -15.13
C LEU A 233 -62.03 2.60 -15.82
N GLN A 234 -61.41 3.41 -16.68
CA GLN A 234 -62.12 4.42 -17.48
C GLN A 234 -63.16 3.79 -18.42
N ASP A 235 -62.80 2.70 -19.12
CA ASP A 235 -63.72 1.99 -20.00
C ASP A 235 -64.88 1.36 -19.24
N GLN A 236 -64.62 0.78 -18.07
CA GLN A 236 -65.66 0.25 -17.19
C GLN A 236 -66.61 1.35 -16.70
N ILE A 237 -66.07 2.50 -16.26
CA ILE A 237 -66.87 3.65 -15.83
C ILE A 237 -67.74 4.14 -16.98
N LYS A 238 -67.18 4.29 -18.19
CA LYS A 238 -67.94 4.71 -19.37
C LYS A 238 -69.07 3.74 -19.69
N THR A 239 -68.79 2.43 -19.65
CA THR A 239 -69.81 1.39 -19.87
C THR A 239 -70.94 1.47 -18.84
N ILE A 240 -70.62 1.71 -17.55
CA ILE A 240 -71.62 1.89 -16.50
C ILE A 240 -72.46 3.15 -16.75
N ILE A 241 -71.84 4.26 -17.16
CA ILE A 241 -72.55 5.50 -17.50
C ILE A 241 -73.51 5.26 -18.65
N ASP A 242 -73.06 4.63 -19.74
CA ASP A 242 -73.89 4.31 -20.91
C ASP A 242 -75.08 3.42 -20.54
N GLN A 243 -74.86 2.40 -19.70
CA GLN A 243 -75.92 1.52 -19.20
C GLN A 243 -76.92 2.26 -18.30
N LEU A 244 -76.46 3.14 -17.41
CA LEU A 244 -77.33 3.97 -16.58
C LEU A 244 -78.17 4.92 -17.44
N GLN A 245 -77.58 5.50 -18.48
CA GLN A 245 -78.25 6.41 -19.39
C GLN A 245 -79.31 5.68 -20.23
N GLN A 246 -78.99 4.51 -20.79
CA GLN A 246 -79.96 3.66 -21.48
C GLN A 246 -81.10 3.21 -20.58
N ASN A 247 -80.80 2.79 -19.34
CA ASN A 247 -81.84 2.40 -18.39
C ASN A 247 -82.74 3.58 -18.01
N GLY A 248 -82.17 4.79 -17.86
CA GLY A 248 -82.93 6.01 -17.64
C GLY A 248 -83.88 6.32 -18.79
N GLN A 249 -83.37 6.25 -20.03
CA GLN A 249 -84.16 6.46 -21.25
C GLN A 249 -85.30 5.43 -21.38
N PHE A 250 -84.99 4.14 -21.18
CA PHE A 250 -85.98 3.07 -21.24
C PHE A 250 -87.06 3.23 -20.17
N ALA A 251 -86.68 3.65 -18.95
CA ALA A 251 -87.62 3.93 -17.88
C ALA A 251 -88.53 5.12 -18.21
N GLU A 252 -87.98 6.22 -18.76
CA GLU A 252 -88.79 7.36 -19.24
C GLU A 252 -89.76 6.94 -20.35
N ASP A 253 -89.29 6.23 -21.38
CA ASP A 253 -90.11 5.79 -22.51
C ASP A 253 -91.24 4.87 -22.04
N THR A 254 -90.91 3.92 -21.15
CA THR A 254 -91.90 2.99 -20.58
C THR A 254 -92.92 3.72 -19.71
N THR A 255 -92.46 4.69 -18.89
CA THR A 255 -93.35 5.48 -18.03
C THR A 255 -94.28 6.36 -18.87
N ASN A 256 -93.76 7.02 -19.91
CA ASN A 256 -94.55 7.84 -20.83
C ASN A 256 -95.56 7.01 -21.62
N SER A 257 -95.17 5.86 -22.16
CA SER A 257 -96.06 4.96 -22.88
C SER A 257 -97.17 4.43 -21.98
N ALA A 258 -96.86 4.06 -20.75
CA ALA A 258 -97.86 3.60 -19.80
C ALA A 258 -98.80 4.71 -19.36
N PHE A 259 -98.29 5.92 -19.13
CA PHE A 259 -99.10 7.09 -18.79
C PHE A 259 -100.11 7.40 -19.92
N GLN A 260 -99.68 7.36 -21.18
CA GLN A 260 -100.57 7.51 -22.33
C GLN A 260 -101.62 6.39 -22.40
N THR A 261 -101.23 5.14 -22.15
CA THR A 261 -102.14 3.98 -22.18
C THR A 261 -103.18 4.03 -21.05
N VAL A 262 -102.77 4.47 -19.86
CA VAL A 262 -103.68 4.72 -18.73
C VAL A 262 -104.64 5.85 -19.11
N SER A 263 -104.14 7.00 -19.55
CA SER A 263 -104.97 8.14 -19.95
C SER A 263 -106.01 7.80 -21.05
N GLN A 264 -105.65 6.95 -22.03
CA GLN A 264 -106.58 6.47 -23.06
C GLN A 264 -107.64 5.50 -22.53
N ASN A 265 -107.27 4.59 -21.62
CA ASN A 265 -108.21 3.62 -21.04
C ASN A 265 -109.14 4.24 -19.98
N GLU A 266 -108.75 5.35 -19.36
CA GLU A 266 -109.62 6.14 -18.46
C GLU A 266 -110.87 6.67 -19.20
N GLN A 267 -110.82 6.75 -20.54
CA GLN A 267 -111.93 7.14 -21.41
C GLN A 267 -112.81 5.95 -21.86
N GLN A 268 -112.44 4.69 -21.60
CA GLN A 268 -113.19 3.48 -22.00
C GLN A 268 -113.24 2.42 -20.89
N ASN A 269 -114.42 2.23 -20.30
CA ASN A 269 -114.80 1.15 -19.36
C ASN A 269 -113.88 0.90 -18.14
N ASN A 270 -114.41 1.22 -16.95
CA ASN A 270 -113.70 1.21 -15.65
C ASN A 270 -113.00 -0.10 -15.26
N ASP A 271 -113.54 -1.27 -15.63
CA ASP A 271 -113.03 -2.57 -15.14
C ASP A 271 -111.75 -3.04 -15.85
N GLN A 272 -111.58 -2.74 -17.14
CA GLN A 272 -110.33 -3.04 -17.87
C GLN A 272 -109.20 -2.09 -17.48
N PHE A 273 -109.54 -0.82 -17.25
CA PHE A 273 -108.62 0.18 -16.74
C PHE A 273 -108.02 -0.23 -15.39
N LEU A 274 -108.87 -0.62 -14.43
CA LEU A 274 -108.43 -1.09 -13.10
C LEU A 274 -107.45 -2.27 -13.19
N LYS A 275 -107.72 -3.24 -14.07
CA LYS A 275 -106.89 -4.43 -14.23
C LYS A 275 -105.51 -4.12 -14.84
N LYS A 276 -105.47 -3.29 -15.89
CA LYS A 276 -104.20 -2.85 -16.49
C LYS A 276 -103.40 -1.93 -15.57
N ASN A 277 -104.06 -1.11 -14.77
CA ASN A 277 -103.39 -0.26 -13.78
C ASN A 277 -102.75 -1.10 -12.67
N GLN A 278 -103.38 -2.21 -12.26
CA GLN A 278 -102.76 -3.20 -11.37
C GLN A 278 -101.55 -3.91 -11.99
N GLU A 279 -101.65 -4.35 -13.25
CA GLU A 279 -100.51 -4.95 -13.95
C GLU A 279 -99.34 -3.97 -14.08
N PHE A 280 -99.64 -2.69 -14.35
CA PHE A 280 -98.63 -1.63 -14.41
C PHE A 280 -97.97 -1.39 -13.05
N ALA A 281 -98.76 -1.32 -11.97
CA ALA A 281 -98.22 -1.17 -10.62
C ALA A 281 -97.25 -2.30 -10.24
N LEU A 282 -97.57 -3.54 -10.61
CA LEU A 282 -96.70 -4.70 -10.39
C LEU A 282 -95.40 -4.62 -11.22
N LEU A 283 -95.48 -4.17 -12.48
CA LEU A 283 -94.32 -4.00 -13.34
C LEU A 283 -93.37 -2.92 -12.81
N VAL A 284 -93.92 -1.77 -12.40
CA VAL A 284 -93.17 -0.67 -11.78
C VAL A 284 -92.52 -1.15 -10.48
N GLN A 285 -93.21 -1.95 -9.68
CA GLN A 285 -92.67 -2.50 -8.44
C GLN A 285 -91.49 -3.45 -8.70
N ASP A 286 -91.58 -4.34 -9.70
CA ASP A 286 -90.50 -5.26 -10.06
C ASP A 286 -89.28 -4.53 -10.65
N HIS A 287 -89.50 -3.54 -11.52
CA HIS A 287 -88.41 -2.71 -12.06
C HIS A 287 -87.76 -1.83 -11.00
N SER A 288 -88.55 -1.26 -10.08
CA SER A 288 -88.03 -0.51 -8.93
C SER A 288 -87.17 -1.39 -8.01
N ARG A 289 -87.57 -2.67 -7.84
CA ARG A 289 -86.76 -3.65 -7.09
C ARG A 289 -85.44 -3.96 -7.79
N LYS A 290 -85.46 -4.24 -9.10
CA LYS A 290 -84.25 -4.53 -9.90
C LYS A 290 -83.31 -3.32 -9.95
N LEU A 291 -83.84 -2.11 -10.08
CA LEU A 291 -83.05 -0.88 -10.04
C LEU A 291 -82.36 -0.71 -8.68
N ASN A 292 -83.09 -0.91 -7.59
CA ASN A 292 -82.52 -0.85 -6.23
C ASN A 292 -81.42 -1.91 -6.01
N GLU A 293 -81.61 -3.14 -6.52
CA GLU A 293 -80.58 -4.18 -6.46
C GLU A 293 -79.32 -3.80 -7.26
N ASN A 294 -79.48 -3.25 -8.46
CA ASN A 294 -78.34 -2.80 -9.28
C ASN A 294 -77.61 -1.61 -8.67
N VAL A 295 -78.35 -0.63 -8.14
CA VAL A 295 -77.76 0.51 -7.42
C VAL A 295 -77.00 0.03 -6.18
N LYS A 296 -77.54 -0.95 -5.44
CA LYS A 296 -76.85 -1.53 -4.28
C LYS A 296 -75.55 -2.23 -4.65
N LYS A 297 -75.55 -3.01 -5.74
CA LYS A 297 -74.34 -3.66 -6.29
C LYS A 297 -73.31 -2.64 -6.76
N ALA A 298 -73.73 -1.58 -7.44
CA ALA A 298 -72.84 -0.50 -7.88
C ALA A 298 -72.21 0.24 -6.68
N LEU A 299 -72.99 0.50 -5.63
CA LEU A 299 -72.52 1.08 -4.37
C LEU A 299 -71.50 0.19 -3.64
N GLU A 300 -71.71 -1.13 -3.63
CA GLU A 300 -70.75 -2.09 -3.07
C GLU A 300 -69.46 -2.15 -3.88
N GLY A 301 -69.55 -2.18 -5.22
CA GLY A 301 -68.39 -2.12 -6.12
C GLY A 301 -67.58 -0.83 -5.94
N ALA A 302 -68.23 0.32 -5.85
CA ALA A 302 -67.58 1.61 -5.60
C ALA A 302 -66.85 1.64 -4.24
N LYS A 303 -67.46 1.07 -3.19
CA LYS A 303 -66.84 0.96 -1.87
C LYS A 303 -65.60 0.07 -1.89
N GLU A 304 -65.63 -1.04 -2.62
CA GLU A 304 -64.49 -1.95 -2.70
C GLU A 304 -63.33 -1.34 -3.49
N MET A 305 -63.62 -0.68 -4.62
CA MET A 305 -62.62 0.10 -5.36
C MET A 305 -61.97 1.19 -4.49
N GLN A 306 -62.77 1.89 -3.67
CA GLN A 306 -62.25 2.91 -2.77
C GLN A 306 -61.31 2.31 -1.69
N LYS A 307 -61.60 1.10 -1.19
CA LYS A 307 -60.69 0.39 -0.27
C LYS A 307 -59.41 -0.04 -0.96
N GLN A 308 -59.49 -0.59 -2.17
CA GLN A 308 -58.30 -0.99 -2.93
C GLN A 308 -57.40 0.21 -3.20
N ARG A 309 -57.97 1.33 -3.66
CA ARG A 309 -57.24 2.60 -3.84
C ARG A 309 -56.55 3.05 -2.56
N ARG A 310 -57.24 2.96 -1.40
CA ARG A 310 -56.65 3.33 -0.11
C ARG A 310 -55.49 2.40 0.29
N ARG A 311 -55.61 1.08 0.04
CA ARG A 311 -54.53 0.13 0.29
C ARG A 311 -53.31 0.41 -0.57
N PHE A 312 -53.53 0.71 -1.85
CA PHE A 312 -52.47 1.06 -2.79
C PHE A 312 -51.70 2.31 -2.35
N TYR A 313 -52.40 3.41 -2.00
CA TYR A 313 -51.74 4.61 -1.49
C TYR A 313 -50.99 4.39 -0.17
N LEU A 314 -51.48 3.50 0.71
CA LEU A 314 -50.74 3.12 1.92
C LEU A 314 -49.47 2.35 1.58
N GLY A 315 -49.52 1.44 0.60
CA GLY A 315 -48.34 0.73 0.09
C GLY A 315 -47.28 1.69 -0.44
N ILE A 316 -47.66 2.61 -1.35
CA ILE A 316 -46.75 3.64 -1.88
C ILE A 316 -46.13 4.45 -0.75
N ARG A 317 -46.93 4.90 0.23
CA ARG A 317 -46.42 5.69 1.36
C ARG A 317 -45.39 4.92 2.19
N ASP A 318 -45.61 3.64 2.44
CA ASP A 318 -44.70 2.82 3.22
C ASP A 318 -43.40 2.54 2.44
N ASP A 319 -43.48 2.36 1.14
CA ASP A 319 -42.28 2.19 0.29
C ASP A 319 -41.49 3.50 0.15
N MET A 320 -42.15 4.65 0.01
CA MET A 320 -41.49 5.96 0.06
C MET A 320 -40.75 6.18 1.39
N LYS A 321 -41.34 5.78 2.52
CA LYS A 321 -40.68 5.89 3.83
C LYS A 321 -39.43 5.01 3.93
N LYS A 322 -39.46 3.80 3.36
CA LYS A 322 -38.28 2.92 3.34
C LYS A 322 -37.18 3.54 2.48
N LEU A 323 -37.53 4.06 1.32
CA LEU A 323 -36.60 4.74 0.43
C LEU A 323 -35.96 5.95 1.11
N ASP A 324 -36.74 6.80 1.78
CA ASP A 324 -36.22 7.94 2.55
C ASP A 324 -35.24 7.49 3.65
N ALA A 325 -35.54 6.39 4.34
CA ALA A 325 -34.64 5.84 5.36
C ALA A 325 -33.31 5.34 4.77
N GLU A 326 -33.35 4.70 3.59
CA GLU A 326 -32.16 4.27 2.87
C GLU A 326 -31.33 5.45 2.36
N CYS A 327 -31.98 6.48 1.82
CA CYS A 327 -31.33 7.72 1.39
C CYS A 327 -30.63 8.43 2.56
N ASN A 328 -31.28 8.54 3.71
CA ASN A 328 -30.67 9.13 4.91
C ASN A 328 -29.42 8.37 5.35
N LYS A 329 -29.46 7.03 5.30
CA LYS A 329 -28.30 6.20 5.62
C LYS A 329 -27.14 6.41 4.64
N LEU A 330 -27.45 6.54 3.35
CA LEU A 330 -26.44 6.86 2.33
C LEU A 330 -25.81 8.24 2.56
N ASP A 331 -26.61 9.24 2.95
CA ASP A 331 -26.09 10.57 3.28
C ASP A 331 -25.16 10.55 4.50
N GLU A 332 -25.49 9.76 5.52
CA GLU A 332 -24.61 9.54 6.69
C GLU A 332 -23.29 8.87 6.28
N ASP A 333 -23.34 7.84 5.44
CA ASP A 333 -22.15 7.17 4.92
C ASP A 333 -21.28 8.12 4.07
N ILE A 334 -21.90 8.95 3.22
CA ILE A 334 -21.20 9.98 2.44
C ILE A 334 -20.53 10.99 3.37
N TYR A 335 -21.22 11.44 4.41
CA TYR A 335 -20.66 12.38 5.37
C TYR A 335 -19.44 11.79 6.07
N ARG A 336 -19.53 10.54 6.52
CA ARG A 336 -18.42 9.81 7.15
C ARG A 336 -17.23 9.65 6.20
N LEU A 337 -17.47 9.24 4.95
CA LEU A 337 -16.42 9.08 3.96
C LEU A 337 -15.73 10.41 3.64
N LYS A 338 -16.49 11.51 3.51
CA LYS A 338 -15.91 12.85 3.33
C LYS A 338 -14.99 13.24 4.48
N TYR A 339 -15.38 12.92 5.71
CA TYR A 339 -14.55 13.16 6.89
C TYR A 339 -13.25 12.33 6.83
N GLU A 340 -13.33 11.04 6.51
CA GLU A 340 -12.15 10.15 6.39
C GLU A 340 -11.20 10.60 5.26
N ILE A 341 -11.75 11.10 4.14
CA ILE A 341 -10.98 11.69 3.03
C ILE A 341 -10.26 12.95 3.49
N ASN A 342 -10.94 13.85 4.19
CA ASN A 342 -10.33 15.09 4.69
C ASN A 342 -9.18 14.79 5.65
N LEU A 343 -9.37 13.86 6.58
CA LEU A 343 -8.31 13.43 7.50
C LEU A 343 -7.11 12.82 6.76
N SER A 344 -7.39 12.04 5.71
CA SER A 344 -6.34 11.45 4.86
C SER A 344 -5.57 12.53 4.10
N ASN A 345 -6.25 13.55 3.57
CA ASN A 345 -5.62 14.68 2.90
C ASN A 345 -4.75 15.51 3.86
N GLU A 346 -5.18 15.72 5.10
CA GLU A 346 -4.36 16.37 6.12
C GLU A 346 -3.07 15.59 6.39
N ARG A 347 -3.17 14.27 6.56
CA ARG A 347 -2.01 13.39 6.76
C ARG A 347 -1.05 13.42 5.58
N ILE A 348 -1.57 13.38 4.35
CA ILE A 348 -0.77 13.53 3.13
C ILE A 348 -0.07 14.91 3.12
N GLY A 349 -0.77 15.97 3.53
CA GLY A 349 -0.20 17.31 3.65
C GLY A 349 0.95 17.38 4.65
N VAL A 350 0.86 16.71 5.79
CA VAL A 350 1.95 16.60 6.77
C VAL A 350 3.15 15.85 6.18
N LEU A 351 2.92 14.69 5.57
CA LEU A 351 3.99 13.90 4.94
C LEU A 351 4.70 14.65 3.82
N ASN A 352 3.97 15.42 3.01
CA ASN A 352 4.57 16.23 1.96
C ASN A 352 5.49 17.31 2.55
N LYS A 353 5.10 17.97 3.64
CA LYS A 353 5.97 18.92 4.35
C LYS A 353 7.23 18.25 4.89
N GLU A 354 7.11 17.06 5.47
CA GLU A 354 8.28 16.30 5.96
C GLU A 354 9.22 15.90 4.81
N ILE A 355 8.67 15.51 3.65
CA ILE A 355 9.45 15.23 2.44
C ILE A 355 10.16 16.49 1.92
N GLU A 356 9.48 17.64 1.92
CA GLU A 356 10.09 18.93 1.55
C GLU A 356 11.26 19.28 2.48
N VAL A 357 11.08 19.12 3.78
CA VAL A 357 12.15 19.34 4.79
C VAL A 357 13.32 18.38 4.54
N TYR A 358 13.04 17.10 4.32
CA TYR A 358 14.07 16.11 4.02
C TYR A 358 14.83 16.44 2.73
N ASN A 359 14.13 16.86 1.67
CA ASN A 359 14.75 17.22 0.40
C ASN A 359 15.62 18.48 0.53
N ALA A 360 15.17 19.48 1.29
CA ALA A 360 15.96 20.67 1.58
C ALA A 360 17.25 20.31 2.35
N ASP A 361 17.14 19.46 3.38
CA ASP A 361 18.29 18.97 4.15
C ASP A 361 19.25 18.12 3.29
N LYS A 362 18.70 17.26 2.44
CA LYS A 362 19.49 16.48 1.46
C LYS A 362 20.24 17.41 0.51
N GLN A 363 19.61 18.46 0.00
CA GLN A 363 20.27 19.42 -0.88
C GLN A 363 21.44 20.15 -0.19
N VAL A 364 21.29 20.46 1.11
CA VAL A 364 22.40 21.03 1.91
C VAL A 364 23.55 20.03 2.03
N ARG A 365 23.26 18.76 2.32
CA ARG A 365 24.27 17.70 2.40
C ARG A 365 24.98 17.45 1.07
N ASP A 366 24.23 17.31 -0.02
CA ASP A 366 24.79 17.11 -1.37
C ASP A 366 25.69 18.29 -1.78
N ASN A 367 25.35 19.53 -1.39
CA ASN A 367 26.18 20.71 -1.66
C ASN A 367 27.43 20.77 -0.77
N ALA A 368 27.35 20.32 0.48
CA ALA A 368 28.51 20.23 1.37
C ALA A 368 29.53 19.20 0.87
N GLU A 369 29.06 18.03 0.41
CA GLU A 369 29.92 17.00 -0.19
C GLU A 369 30.61 17.51 -1.47
N LYS A 370 29.88 18.24 -2.34
CA LYS A 370 30.48 18.90 -3.50
C LYS A 370 31.52 19.95 -3.12
N GLY A 371 31.27 20.74 -2.07
CA GLY A 371 32.24 21.71 -1.56
C GLY A 371 33.53 21.05 -1.06
N VAL A 372 33.42 19.91 -0.36
CA VAL A 372 34.59 19.12 0.08
C VAL A 372 35.34 18.54 -1.13
N ALA A 373 34.63 17.98 -2.10
CA ALA A 373 35.22 17.47 -3.33
C ALA A 373 35.91 18.58 -4.15
N ASP A 374 35.33 19.78 -4.24
CA ASP A 374 35.93 20.93 -4.92
C ASP A 374 37.16 21.48 -4.17
N ILE A 375 37.15 21.49 -2.83
CA ILE A 375 38.33 21.85 -2.02
C ILE A 375 39.45 20.84 -2.25
N GLN A 376 39.11 19.55 -2.25
CA GLN A 376 40.07 18.47 -2.48
C GLN A 376 40.63 18.50 -3.90
N ARG A 377 39.79 18.75 -4.91
CA ARG A 377 40.21 18.96 -6.29
C ARG A 377 41.14 20.17 -6.43
N ARG A 378 40.81 21.31 -5.81
CA ARG A 378 41.74 22.48 -5.77
C ARG A 378 43.03 22.13 -5.06
N HIS A 379 42.98 21.36 -3.97
CA HIS A 379 44.17 20.96 -3.24
C HIS A 379 45.08 20.02 -4.06
N GLU A 380 44.49 19.12 -4.85
CA GLU A 380 45.16 18.26 -5.83
C GLU A 380 45.77 19.10 -6.97
N GLU A 381 45.04 20.08 -7.51
CA GLU A 381 45.56 21.04 -8.50
C GLU A 381 46.76 21.85 -7.97
N TYR A 382 46.81 22.17 -6.66
CA TYR A 382 47.98 22.82 -6.03
C TYR A 382 49.16 21.86 -5.76
N TRP A 383 48.91 20.55 -5.70
CA TRP A 383 49.93 19.51 -5.46
C TRP A 383 50.52 18.92 -6.75
N ASP A 384 49.95 19.21 -7.92
CA ASP A 384 50.56 19.00 -9.24
C ASP A 384 51.75 19.94 -9.52
N LEU A 385 52.47 20.35 -8.47
CA LEU A 385 53.82 20.91 -8.51
C LEU A 385 54.84 19.95 -9.13
N LYS A 386 54.48 18.69 -9.41
CA LYS A 386 55.37 17.69 -10.01
C LYS A 386 55.81 18.07 -11.43
N ASP A 387 54.89 18.64 -12.23
CA ASP A 387 55.22 19.12 -13.57
C ASP A 387 56.03 20.43 -13.52
N LEU A 388 55.76 21.28 -12.52
CA LEU A 388 56.51 22.52 -12.28
C LEU A 388 57.93 22.25 -11.76
N MET A 389 58.10 21.26 -10.88
CA MET A 389 59.41 20.81 -10.40
C MET A 389 60.19 20.08 -11.49
N SER A 390 59.53 19.27 -12.32
CA SER A 390 60.18 18.62 -13.47
C SER A 390 60.69 19.64 -14.50
N ALA A 391 59.93 20.72 -14.73
CA ALA A 391 60.38 21.84 -15.56
C ALA A 391 61.58 22.58 -14.95
N LEU A 392 61.57 22.84 -13.63
CA LEU A 392 62.68 23.46 -12.90
C LEU A 392 63.95 22.58 -12.86
N GLU A 393 63.81 21.27 -12.70
CA GLU A 393 64.93 20.33 -12.72
C GLU A 393 65.58 20.23 -14.12
N GLN A 394 64.79 20.29 -15.19
CA GLN A 394 65.33 20.34 -16.56
C GLN A 394 66.06 21.65 -16.87
N GLU A 395 65.68 22.76 -16.24
CA GLU A 395 66.32 24.06 -16.42
C GLU A 395 67.66 24.16 -15.65
N VAL A 396 67.77 23.50 -14.49
CA VAL A 396 69.01 23.41 -13.70
C VAL A 396 70.06 22.51 -14.37
N ILE A 397 69.65 21.47 -15.11
CA ILE A 397 70.58 20.59 -15.84
C ILE A 397 71.14 21.26 -17.12
N LYS A 398 70.55 22.37 -17.57
CA LYS A 398 70.99 23.14 -18.75
C LYS A 398 71.87 24.35 -18.44
N ARG A 399 72.19 24.61 -17.17
CA ARG A 399 73.21 25.58 -16.74
C ARG A 399 74.41 24.85 -16.16
#